data_AF-A0AA42ZAH7-F1
#
_entry.id   AF-A0AA42ZAH7-F1
#
_cell.length_a   1.000
_cell.length_b   1.000
_cell.length_c   1.000
_cell.angle_alpha   90.00
_cell.angle_beta   90.00
_cell.angle_gamma   90.00
#
_symmetry.space_group_name_H-M   'P 1'
#
loop_
_entity.id
_entity.type
_entity.pdbx_description
1 polymer ?
#
loop_
_entity_poly.entity_id
_entity_poly.type
_entity_poly.pdbx_seq_one_letter_code
_entity_poly.pdbx_strand_id
1 'polypeptide(L)'
;MTARSAWLTGLRTTALAPWLLLTLWLAGLGLALPAAWVVHSTLRAAIAHTDVEGAMLAGFDTIWFGEFSAEATGVSATFDPTLSGAGGFLVNLESWFTGSLFDGFGGLIGAGAVFALFWAFLLGGTLSRVAFPERAMSASSFFHIGGEFLLRFIRLALISAIPYVLIYRLHLWLMERAEEALRESTTESAAIFYTLLIYGLTGLLLTAVQMSFGYAKVATVVDDRRSMFLAAVRGAGFVITRFPKVIALQGLTLAAGLIALLLYGLIAPGATIASWSGVVWTLLLAQLFLLAKLFLRVSLLAGQAALYRKFSPVVESGSDLTRAAAVSGAVPARLPTRFR
;
A
#
# COMPACT_ATOMS: atom_id res chain seq x y z
N MET A 1 24.95 -4.87 -5.16
CA MET A 1 23.89 -5.33 -4.23
C MET A 1 23.04 -6.28 -5.02
N THR A 2 22.79 -7.46 -4.50
CA THR A 2 21.83 -8.40 -5.09
C THR A 2 20.42 -8.06 -4.57
N ALA A 3 19.37 -8.46 -5.29
CA ALA A 3 17.99 -8.26 -4.81
C ALA A 3 17.76 -8.93 -3.45
N ARG A 4 18.29 -10.15 -3.26
CA ARG A 4 18.24 -10.87 -1.98
C ARG A 4 18.88 -10.08 -0.83
N SER A 5 20.08 -9.50 -1.04
CA SER A 5 20.72 -8.69 0.01
C SER A 5 19.89 -7.44 0.34
N ALA A 6 19.30 -6.77 -0.65
CA ALA A 6 18.41 -5.63 -0.40
C ALA A 6 17.14 -6.05 0.36
N TRP A 7 16.57 -7.19 0.03
CA TRP A 7 15.40 -7.74 0.73
C TRP A 7 15.73 -8.09 2.19
N LEU A 8 16.83 -8.79 2.44
CA LEU A 8 17.30 -9.12 3.80
C LEU A 8 17.63 -7.87 4.62
N THR A 9 18.28 -6.86 4.00
CA THR A 9 18.47 -5.56 4.65
C THR A 9 17.13 -4.94 5.01
N GLY A 10 16.14 -4.96 4.11
CA GLY A 10 14.82 -4.43 4.38
C GLY A 10 14.11 -5.11 5.56
N LEU A 11 14.15 -6.44 5.61
CA LEU A 11 13.61 -7.22 6.73
C LEU A 11 14.31 -6.87 8.05
N ARG A 12 15.65 -6.83 8.04
CA ARG A 12 16.44 -6.53 9.23
C ARG A 12 16.18 -5.11 9.74
N THR A 13 16.19 -4.12 8.85
CA THR A 13 15.92 -2.72 9.21
C THR A 13 14.53 -2.56 9.83
N THR A 14 13.54 -3.28 9.32
CA THR A 14 12.18 -3.24 9.84
C THR A 14 12.06 -3.96 11.19
N ALA A 15 12.68 -5.14 11.34
CA ALA A 15 12.71 -5.89 12.60
C ALA A 15 13.41 -5.13 13.73
N LEU A 16 14.42 -4.32 13.40
CA LEU A 16 15.13 -3.45 14.36
C LEU A 16 14.37 -2.15 14.69
N ALA A 17 13.19 -1.93 14.10
CA ALA A 17 12.35 -0.77 14.36
C ALA A 17 10.93 -1.17 14.79
N PRO A 18 10.74 -1.94 15.89
CA PRO A 18 9.42 -2.40 16.32
C PRO A 18 8.49 -1.23 16.68
N TRP A 19 9.04 -0.13 17.22
CA TRP A 19 8.27 1.07 17.55
C TRP A 19 7.61 1.71 16.30
N LEU A 20 8.26 1.61 15.14
CA LEU A 20 7.73 2.14 13.89
C LEU A 20 6.50 1.34 13.46
N LEU A 21 6.58 0.01 13.54
CA LEU A 21 5.46 -0.88 13.23
C LEU A 21 4.30 -0.64 14.19
N LEU A 22 4.58 -0.53 15.49
CA LEU A 22 3.56 -0.26 16.50
C LEU A 22 2.87 1.09 16.24
N THR A 23 3.64 2.14 15.91
CA THR A 23 3.11 3.46 15.59
C THR A 23 2.20 3.40 14.36
N LEU A 24 2.65 2.77 13.27
CA LEU A 24 1.88 2.64 12.04
C LEU A 24 0.62 1.78 12.22
N TRP A 25 0.70 0.72 13.03
CA TRP A 25 -0.44 -0.15 13.34
C TRP A 25 -1.48 0.58 14.21
N LEU A 26 -1.07 1.23 15.29
CA LEU A 26 -1.96 2.04 16.14
C LEU A 26 -2.59 3.18 15.35
N ALA A 27 -1.83 3.83 14.48
CA ALA A 27 -2.33 4.88 13.61
C ALA A 27 -3.38 4.35 12.62
N GLY A 28 -3.16 3.17 12.04
CA GLY A 28 -4.13 2.48 11.19
C GLY A 28 -5.42 2.10 11.95
N LEU A 29 -5.30 1.57 13.17
CA LEU A 29 -6.45 1.28 14.03
C LEU A 29 -7.23 2.53 14.38
N GLY A 30 -6.56 3.59 14.83
CA GLY A 30 -7.19 4.85 15.20
C GLY A 30 -7.99 5.46 14.05
N LEU A 31 -7.50 5.31 12.82
CA LEU A 31 -8.18 5.79 11.62
C LEU A 31 -9.35 4.89 11.17
N ALA A 32 -9.29 3.59 11.45
CA ALA A 32 -10.37 2.66 11.15
C ALA A 32 -11.52 2.70 12.16
N LEU A 33 -11.27 3.15 13.40
CA LEU A 33 -12.26 3.17 14.48
C LEU A 33 -13.56 3.92 14.14
N PRO A 34 -13.55 5.13 13.54
CA PRO A 34 -14.79 5.83 13.20
C PRO A 34 -15.67 5.05 12.21
N ALA A 35 -15.06 4.46 11.18
CA ALA A 35 -15.78 3.64 10.20
C ALA A 35 -16.35 2.38 10.85
N ALA A 36 -15.55 1.70 11.69
CA ALA A 36 -15.99 0.54 12.44
C ALA A 36 -17.16 0.86 13.39
N TRP A 37 -17.13 2.03 14.03
CA TRP A 37 -18.22 2.49 14.89
C TRP A 37 -19.53 2.71 14.13
N VAL A 38 -19.46 3.35 12.95
CA VAL A 38 -20.64 3.55 12.09
C VAL A 38 -21.25 2.21 11.70
N VAL A 39 -20.43 1.30 11.15
CA VAL A 39 -20.88 -0.04 10.74
C VAL A 39 -21.47 -0.81 11.93
N HIS A 40 -20.81 -0.78 13.09
CA HIS A 40 -21.30 -1.43 14.31
C HIS A 40 -22.67 -0.88 14.73
N SER A 41 -22.86 0.43 14.72
CA SER A 41 -24.12 1.06 15.12
C SER A 41 -25.26 0.70 14.18
N THR A 42 -25.01 0.64 12.86
CA THR A 42 -26.03 0.24 11.87
C THR A 42 -26.36 -1.24 11.99
N LEU A 43 -25.35 -2.12 12.12
CA LEU A 43 -25.57 -3.55 12.29
C LEU A 43 -26.35 -3.86 13.57
N ARG A 44 -26.00 -3.19 14.68
CA ARG A 44 -26.73 -3.35 15.95
C ARG A 44 -28.19 -2.95 15.83
N ALA A 45 -28.48 -1.84 15.13
CA ALA A 45 -29.86 -1.41 14.89
C ALA A 45 -30.62 -2.39 14.00
N ALA A 46 -29.99 -2.91 12.95
CA ALA A 46 -30.60 -3.87 12.02
C ALA A 46 -30.90 -5.23 12.70
N ILE A 47 -30.03 -5.70 13.60
CA ILE A 47 -30.21 -6.98 14.28
C ILE A 47 -31.22 -6.86 15.42
N ALA A 48 -31.21 -5.76 16.19
CA ALA A 48 -32.01 -5.61 17.41
C ALA A 48 -33.54 -5.66 17.19
N HIS A 49 -34.00 -5.48 15.95
CA HIS A 49 -35.42 -5.51 15.59
C HIS A 49 -35.87 -6.81 14.92
N THR A 50 -35.00 -7.83 14.88
CA THR A 50 -35.23 -9.07 14.13
C THR A 50 -34.92 -10.30 14.98
N ASP A 51 -35.67 -11.39 14.81
CA ASP A 51 -35.39 -12.70 15.46
C ASP A 51 -34.17 -13.44 14.86
N VAL A 52 -33.32 -12.71 14.14
CA VAL A 52 -32.22 -13.23 13.30
C VAL A 52 -31.00 -13.62 14.13
N GLU A 53 -30.91 -13.21 15.41
CA GLU A 53 -29.79 -13.53 16.30
C GLU A 53 -29.57 -15.06 16.41
N GLY A 54 -30.64 -15.83 16.58
CA GLY A 54 -30.56 -17.29 16.66
C GLY A 54 -30.13 -17.95 15.36
N ALA A 55 -30.60 -17.43 14.21
CA ALA A 55 -30.21 -17.92 12.89
C ALA A 55 -28.74 -17.62 12.59
N MET A 56 -28.27 -16.42 12.93
CA MET A 56 -26.87 -16.00 12.75
C MET A 56 -25.87 -16.82 13.58
N LEU A 57 -26.29 -17.31 14.75
CA LEU A 57 -25.46 -18.20 15.56
C LEU A 57 -25.31 -19.60 14.94
N ALA A 58 -26.31 -20.05 14.16
CA ALA A 58 -26.29 -21.33 13.46
C ALA A 58 -25.60 -21.25 12.08
N GLY A 59 -25.54 -20.07 11.47
CA GLY A 59 -24.88 -19.80 10.20
C GLY A 59 -25.20 -18.42 9.67
N PHE A 60 -24.51 -17.97 8.61
CA PHE A 60 -24.76 -16.65 8.04
C PHE A 60 -26.12 -16.60 7.31
N ASP A 61 -27.01 -15.70 7.74
CA ASP A 61 -28.33 -15.51 7.12
C ASP A 61 -28.23 -14.62 5.86
N THR A 62 -28.27 -15.27 4.70
CA THR A 62 -28.19 -14.60 3.40
C THR A 62 -29.43 -13.78 3.04
N ILE A 63 -30.60 -14.11 3.60
CA ILE A 63 -31.85 -13.38 3.34
C ILE A 63 -31.81 -12.05 4.08
N TRP A 64 -31.51 -12.10 5.38
CA TRP A 64 -31.31 -10.89 6.18
C TRP A 64 -30.23 -9.98 5.58
N PHE A 65 -29.12 -10.56 5.09
CA PHE A 65 -28.07 -9.76 4.47
C PHE A 65 -28.53 -9.09 3.17
N GLY A 66 -29.36 -9.77 2.37
CA GLY A 66 -29.99 -9.17 1.20
C GLY A 66 -30.84 -7.95 1.55
N GLU A 67 -31.65 -8.04 2.60
CA GLU A 67 -32.48 -6.93 3.09
C GLU A 67 -31.60 -5.79 3.65
N PHE A 68 -30.64 -6.11 4.52
CA PHE A 68 -29.70 -5.14 5.06
C PHE A 68 -28.93 -4.41 3.96
N SER A 69 -28.39 -5.14 2.98
CA SER A 69 -27.59 -4.55 1.90
C SER A 69 -28.41 -3.66 0.97
N ALA A 70 -29.71 -3.96 0.78
CA ALA A 70 -30.62 -3.13 0.01
C ALA A 70 -30.93 -1.79 0.69
N GLU A 71 -30.98 -1.76 2.02
CA GLU A 71 -31.26 -0.56 2.82
C GLU A 71 -29.99 0.20 3.24
N ALA A 72 -28.84 -0.48 3.25
CA ALA A 72 -27.58 0.08 3.71
C ALA A 72 -27.16 1.25 2.81
N THR A 73 -26.89 2.40 3.43
CA THR A 73 -26.36 3.58 2.76
C THR A 73 -25.03 4.00 3.38
N GLY A 74 -24.24 4.75 2.62
CA GLY A 74 -22.96 5.25 3.08
C GLY A 74 -21.97 4.14 3.43
N VAL A 75 -21.25 4.30 4.55
CA VAL A 75 -20.18 3.36 4.98
C VAL A 75 -20.74 1.97 5.26
N SER A 76 -21.99 1.85 5.69
CA SER A 76 -22.61 0.55 6.00
C SER A 76 -22.86 -0.28 4.74
N ALA A 77 -22.97 0.35 3.57
CA ALA A 77 -23.07 -0.34 2.28
C ALA A 77 -21.78 -1.08 1.87
N THR A 78 -20.65 -0.79 2.54
CA THR A 78 -19.39 -1.50 2.27
C THR A 78 -19.21 -2.74 3.14
N PHE A 79 -20.21 -3.08 3.97
CA PHE A 79 -20.19 -4.32 4.74
C PHE A 79 -20.48 -5.50 3.82
N ASP A 80 -19.52 -6.43 3.74
CA ASP A 80 -19.63 -7.65 2.94
C ASP A 80 -19.20 -8.86 3.79
N PRO A 81 -20.02 -9.92 3.90
CA PRO A 81 -19.69 -11.12 4.67
C PRO A 81 -18.48 -11.88 4.14
N THR A 82 -18.11 -11.67 2.88
CA THR A 82 -16.93 -12.23 2.21
C THR A 82 -15.62 -11.61 2.72
N LEU A 83 -15.68 -10.60 3.60
CA LEU A 83 -14.50 -9.93 4.18
C LEU A 83 -13.70 -10.81 5.15
N SER A 84 -14.19 -12.01 5.52
CA SER A 84 -13.43 -12.93 6.38
C SER A 84 -12.41 -13.76 5.58
N GLY A 85 -11.24 -13.98 6.18
CA GLY A 85 -10.19 -14.82 5.60
C GLY A 85 -9.56 -14.26 4.31
N ALA A 86 -9.17 -15.15 3.40
CA ALA A 86 -8.50 -14.76 2.15
C ALA A 86 -9.46 -14.10 1.12
N GLY A 87 -10.78 -14.34 1.24
CA GLY A 87 -11.78 -13.80 0.31
C GLY A 87 -11.78 -12.28 0.24
N GLY A 88 -11.76 -11.61 1.40
CA GLY A 88 -11.68 -10.15 1.47
C GLY A 88 -10.43 -9.58 0.79
N PHE A 89 -9.30 -10.30 0.79
CA PHE A 89 -8.12 -9.86 0.03
C PHE A 89 -8.33 -9.97 -1.48
N LEU A 90 -8.96 -11.05 -1.95
CA LEU A 90 -9.22 -11.29 -3.37
C LEU A 90 -10.22 -10.29 -3.94
N VAL A 91 -11.30 -9.98 -3.22
CA VAL A 91 -12.28 -8.95 -3.61
C VAL A 91 -11.63 -7.58 -3.71
N ASN A 92 -10.78 -7.21 -2.75
CA ASN A 92 -10.02 -5.96 -2.80
C ASN A 92 -9.02 -5.92 -3.97
N LEU A 93 -8.40 -7.07 -4.28
CA LEU A 93 -7.49 -7.19 -5.40
C LEU A 93 -8.25 -7.01 -6.72
N GLU A 94 -9.33 -7.76 -6.91
CA GLU A 94 -10.21 -7.65 -8.08
C GLU A 94 -10.70 -6.22 -8.28
N SER A 95 -11.23 -5.58 -7.23
CA SER A 95 -11.71 -4.19 -7.30
C SER A 95 -10.61 -3.20 -7.68
N TRP A 96 -9.35 -3.48 -7.28
CA TRP A 96 -8.20 -2.69 -7.68
C TRP A 96 -7.81 -2.91 -9.14
N PHE A 97 -7.96 -4.13 -9.67
CA PHE A 97 -7.68 -4.45 -11.07
C PHE A 97 -8.73 -3.85 -12.02
N THR A 98 -10.01 -3.89 -11.63
CA THR A 98 -11.12 -3.37 -12.43
C THR A 98 -11.30 -1.86 -12.29
N GLY A 99 -10.82 -1.28 -11.18
CA GLY A 99 -11.04 0.13 -10.86
C GLY A 99 -12.35 0.39 -10.11
N SER A 100 -13.14 -0.65 -9.79
CA SER A 100 -14.43 -0.52 -9.10
C SER A 100 -14.33 0.04 -7.68
N LEU A 101 -13.12 0.09 -7.11
CA LEU A 101 -12.86 0.80 -5.85
C LEU A 101 -13.30 2.27 -5.87
N PHE A 102 -13.37 2.88 -7.05
CA PHE A 102 -13.74 4.29 -7.21
C PHE A 102 -15.22 4.50 -7.57
N ASP A 103 -15.98 3.43 -7.82
CA ASP A 103 -17.40 3.49 -8.18
C ASP A 103 -18.32 3.65 -6.95
N GLY A 104 -17.76 3.56 -5.74
CA GLY A 104 -18.49 3.66 -4.48
C GLY A 104 -19.04 5.07 -4.19
N PHE A 105 -19.95 5.14 -3.21
CA PHE A 105 -20.56 6.40 -2.78
C PHE A 105 -19.51 7.46 -2.39
N GLY A 106 -19.79 8.74 -2.64
CA GLY A 106 -18.80 9.82 -2.49
C GLY A 106 -18.15 9.93 -1.09
N GLY A 107 -18.82 9.45 -0.03
CA GLY A 107 -18.22 9.41 1.31
C GLY A 107 -17.16 8.32 1.48
N LEU A 108 -17.20 7.21 0.73
CA LEU A 108 -16.10 6.24 0.69
C LEU A 108 -14.86 6.86 0.05
N ILE A 109 -15.05 7.61 -1.03
CA ILE A 109 -13.98 8.36 -1.70
C ILE A 109 -13.39 9.40 -0.72
N GLY A 110 -14.25 10.11 0.01
CA GLY A 110 -13.82 11.06 1.06
C GLY A 110 -13.01 10.39 2.16
N ALA A 111 -13.48 9.28 2.72
CA ALA A 111 -12.77 8.50 3.73
C ALA A 111 -11.44 7.96 3.20
N GLY A 112 -11.43 7.43 1.97
CA GLY A 112 -10.23 6.99 1.26
C GLY A 112 -9.22 8.11 1.05
N ALA A 113 -9.68 9.33 0.74
CA ALA A 113 -8.82 10.50 0.60
C ALA A 113 -8.20 10.92 1.94
N VAL A 114 -8.97 10.96 3.03
CA VAL A 114 -8.45 11.22 4.39
C VAL A 114 -7.42 10.16 4.76
N PHE A 115 -7.71 8.88 4.47
CA PHE A 115 -6.79 7.79 4.70
C PHE A 115 -5.50 7.92 3.88
N ALA A 116 -5.61 8.27 2.62
CA ALA A 116 -4.46 8.48 1.75
C ALA A 116 -3.58 9.65 2.22
N LEU A 117 -4.18 10.75 2.68
CA LEU A 117 -3.47 11.91 3.23
C LEU A 117 -2.72 11.56 4.51
N PHE A 118 -3.40 10.88 5.44
CA PHE A 118 -2.80 10.42 6.68
C PHE A 118 -1.66 9.43 6.42
N TRP A 119 -1.87 8.49 5.49
CA TRP A 119 -0.83 7.54 5.10
C TRP A 119 0.34 8.22 4.41
N ALA A 120 0.10 9.23 3.56
CA ALA A 120 1.17 10.02 2.94
C ALA A 120 2.03 10.74 3.97
N PHE A 121 1.41 11.29 5.02
CA PHE A 121 2.11 11.90 6.14
C PHE A 121 3.02 10.88 6.87
N LEU A 122 2.48 9.72 7.26
CA LEU A 122 3.25 8.66 7.92
C LEU A 122 4.36 8.09 7.04
N LEU A 123 4.15 8.07 5.72
CA LEU A 123 5.12 7.56 4.77
C LEU A 123 6.41 8.39 4.74
N GLY A 124 6.34 9.71 4.98
CA GLY A 124 7.52 10.58 5.05
C GLY A 124 8.46 10.19 6.17
N GLY A 125 7.93 10.10 7.40
CA GLY A 125 8.69 9.67 8.57
C GLY A 125 9.20 8.23 8.44
N THR A 126 8.36 7.33 7.91
CA THR A 126 8.71 5.92 7.69
C THR A 126 9.87 5.78 6.72
N LEU A 127 9.79 6.46 5.57
CA LEU A 127 10.81 6.37 4.54
C LEU A 127 12.13 6.98 5.00
N SER A 128 12.09 8.09 5.73
CA SER A 128 13.28 8.69 6.35
C SER A 128 13.94 7.72 7.34
N ARG A 129 13.16 7.09 8.23
CA ARG A 129 13.66 6.11 9.21
C ARG A 129 14.37 4.94 8.55
N VAL A 130 13.77 4.36 7.51
CA VAL A 130 14.31 3.16 6.86
C VAL A 130 15.41 3.48 5.85
N ALA A 131 15.42 4.67 5.26
CA ALA A 131 16.49 5.12 4.38
C ALA A 131 17.79 5.40 5.15
N PHE A 132 17.68 5.89 6.38
CA PHE A 132 18.81 6.26 7.25
C PHE A 132 18.74 5.52 8.60
N PRO A 133 18.99 4.20 8.62
CA PRO A 133 18.82 3.39 9.82
C PRO A 133 19.76 3.78 10.98
N GLU A 134 20.92 4.36 10.67
CA GLU A 134 21.94 4.80 11.64
C GLU A 134 21.55 6.07 12.42
N ARG A 135 20.59 6.86 11.91
CA ARG A 135 20.14 8.08 12.57
C ARG A 135 19.12 7.73 13.65
N ALA A 136 19.43 8.05 14.89
CA ALA A 136 18.45 8.00 15.97
C ALA A 136 17.29 8.94 15.63
N MET A 137 16.06 8.46 15.78
CA MET A 137 14.87 9.24 15.45
C MET A 137 13.86 9.15 16.58
N SER A 138 13.51 10.30 17.13
CA SER A 138 12.43 10.42 18.11
C SER A 138 11.06 10.42 17.42
N ALA A 139 9.99 10.16 18.17
CA ALA A 139 8.63 10.26 17.66
C ALA A 139 8.30 11.67 17.14
N SER A 140 8.76 12.72 17.83
CA SER A 140 8.59 14.11 17.36
C SER A 140 9.28 14.34 16.00
N SER A 141 10.52 13.86 15.84
CA SER A 141 11.23 13.93 14.57
C SER A 141 10.54 13.14 13.45
N PHE A 142 9.96 11.96 13.77
CA PHE A 142 9.18 11.16 12.82
C PHE A 142 8.03 11.98 12.21
N PHE A 143 7.21 12.59 13.07
CA PHE A 143 6.02 13.35 12.65
C PHE A 143 6.39 14.66 11.97
N HIS A 144 7.45 15.33 12.44
CA HIS A 144 7.95 16.54 11.79
C HIS A 144 8.38 16.27 10.34
N ILE A 145 9.20 15.24 10.12
CA ILE A 145 9.63 14.83 8.78
C ILE A 145 8.43 14.35 7.93
N GLY A 146 7.47 13.66 8.55
CA GLY A 146 6.22 13.30 7.91
C GLY A 146 5.48 14.51 7.33
N GLY A 147 5.42 15.60 8.10
CA GLY A 147 4.82 16.87 7.69
C GLY A 147 5.59 17.56 6.56
N GLU A 148 6.93 17.56 6.63
CA GLU A 148 7.79 18.16 5.59
C GLU A 148 7.60 17.52 4.21
N PHE A 149 7.41 16.19 4.16
CA PHE A 149 7.21 15.45 2.92
C PHE A 149 5.75 15.32 2.48
N LEU A 150 4.77 15.65 3.32
CA LEU A 150 3.34 15.45 3.04
C LEU A 150 2.93 16.09 1.72
N LEU A 151 3.16 17.39 1.53
CA LEU A 151 2.77 18.10 0.31
C LEU A 151 3.51 17.58 -0.93
N ARG A 152 4.77 17.15 -0.75
CA ARG A 152 5.57 16.55 -1.84
C ARG A 152 4.95 15.22 -2.28
N PHE A 153 4.55 14.37 -1.33
CA PHE A 153 3.88 13.11 -1.63
C PHE A 153 2.45 13.28 -2.16
N ILE A 154 1.71 14.30 -1.75
CA ILE A 154 0.41 14.64 -2.36
C ILE A 154 0.61 15.01 -3.84
N ARG A 155 1.55 15.91 -4.15
CA ARG A 155 1.88 16.26 -5.54
C ARG A 155 2.32 15.03 -6.34
N LEU A 156 3.13 14.17 -5.75
CA LEU A 156 3.58 12.94 -6.40
C LEU A 156 2.41 11.96 -6.62
N ALA A 157 1.45 11.88 -5.68
CA ALA A 157 0.24 11.08 -5.83
C ALA A 157 -0.65 11.60 -6.98
N LEU A 158 -0.83 12.92 -7.08
CA LEU A 158 -1.55 13.55 -8.20
C LEU A 158 -0.88 13.25 -9.56
N ILE A 159 0.46 13.33 -9.62
CA ILE A 159 1.21 12.95 -10.83
C ILE A 159 1.00 11.46 -11.13
N SER A 160 0.97 10.60 -10.11
CA SER A 160 0.74 9.16 -10.29
C SER A 160 -0.68 8.81 -10.73
N ALA A 161 -1.68 9.64 -10.42
CA ALA A 161 -3.05 9.40 -10.83
C ALA A 161 -3.20 9.38 -12.37
N ILE A 162 -2.41 10.16 -13.09
CA ILE A 162 -2.44 10.24 -14.56
C ILE A 162 -2.24 8.85 -15.20
N PRO A 163 -1.11 8.13 -14.99
CA PRO A 163 -0.94 6.82 -15.59
C PRO A 163 -1.94 5.77 -15.06
N TYR A 164 -2.40 5.86 -13.80
CA TYR A 164 -3.46 4.97 -13.31
C TYR A 164 -4.75 5.13 -14.12
N VAL A 165 -5.23 6.37 -14.31
CA VAL A 165 -6.43 6.66 -15.11
C VAL A 165 -6.28 6.19 -16.55
N LEU A 166 -5.10 6.40 -17.15
CA LEU A 166 -4.83 5.93 -18.52
C LEU A 166 -4.89 4.40 -18.62
N ILE A 167 -4.36 3.68 -17.64
CA ILE A 167 -4.39 2.20 -17.61
C ILE A 167 -5.82 1.69 -17.44
N TYR A 168 -6.62 2.27 -16.54
CA TYR A 168 -8.02 1.85 -16.37
C TYR A 168 -8.88 2.14 -17.61
N ARG A 169 -8.66 3.29 -18.28
CA ARG A 169 -9.32 3.57 -19.56
C ARG A 169 -8.93 2.57 -20.64
N LEU A 170 -7.65 2.18 -20.69
CA LEU A 170 -7.18 1.14 -21.60
C LEU A 170 -7.81 -0.22 -21.27
N HIS A 171 -7.94 -0.56 -19.99
CA HIS A 171 -8.58 -1.79 -19.52
C HIS A 171 -10.03 -1.87 -20.00
N LEU A 172 -10.83 -0.83 -19.74
CA LEU A 172 -12.24 -0.77 -20.17
C LEU A 172 -12.35 -0.88 -21.69
N TRP A 173 -11.55 -0.12 -22.42
CA TRP A 173 -11.52 -0.18 -23.89
C TRP A 173 -11.15 -1.58 -24.42
N LEU A 174 -10.18 -2.26 -23.80
CA LEU A 174 -9.79 -3.62 -24.18
C LEU A 174 -10.90 -4.63 -23.86
N MET A 175 -11.59 -4.49 -22.73
CA MET A 175 -12.71 -5.36 -22.35
C MET A 175 -13.88 -5.20 -23.32
N GLU A 176 -14.28 -3.98 -23.65
CA GLU A 176 -15.32 -3.69 -24.65
C GLU A 176 -14.96 -4.33 -26.02
N ARG A 177 -13.71 -4.18 -26.47
CA ARG A 177 -13.23 -4.79 -27.72
C ARG A 177 -13.23 -6.32 -27.67
N ALA A 178 -12.88 -6.92 -26.53
CA ALA A 178 -12.92 -8.36 -26.36
C ALA A 178 -14.35 -8.88 -26.38
N GLU A 179 -15.29 -8.21 -25.69
CA GLU A 179 -16.71 -8.55 -25.71
C GLU A 179 -17.31 -8.47 -27.11
N GLU A 180 -17.00 -7.41 -27.87
CA GLU A 180 -17.41 -7.27 -29.27
C GLU A 180 -16.88 -8.43 -30.13
N ALA A 181 -15.60 -8.79 -29.99
CA ALA A 181 -14.96 -9.85 -30.76
C ALA A 181 -15.45 -11.26 -30.37
N LEU A 182 -15.89 -11.44 -29.11
CA LEU A 182 -16.31 -12.73 -28.57
C LEU A 182 -17.83 -12.95 -28.63
N ARG A 183 -18.61 -11.92 -29.00
CA ARG A 183 -20.08 -11.99 -29.06
C ARG A 183 -20.61 -13.14 -29.94
N GLU A 184 -19.86 -13.50 -30.99
CA GLU A 184 -20.20 -14.58 -31.92
C GLU A 184 -19.48 -15.91 -31.61
N SER A 185 -18.56 -15.91 -30.63
CA SER A 185 -17.80 -17.11 -30.26
C SER A 185 -18.59 -17.98 -29.29
N THR A 186 -18.91 -19.21 -29.69
CA THR A 186 -19.49 -20.24 -28.81
C THR A 186 -18.47 -20.90 -27.87
N THR A 187 -17.20 -20.50 -27.92
CA THR A 187 -16.12 -21.14 -27.15
C THR A 187 -15.83 -20.37 -25.87
N GLU A 188 -16.24 -20.91 -24.72
CA GLU A 188 -15.97 -20.34 -23.39
C GLU A 188 -14.46 -20.16 -23.13
N SER A 189 -13.62 -21.08 -23.62
CA SER A 189 -12.16 -21.03 -23.46
C SER A 189 -11.53 -19.78 -24.07
N ALA A 190 -12.08 -19.27 -25.18
CA ALA A 190 -11.58 -18.05 -25.81
C ALA A 190 -11.87 -16.84 -24.91
N ALA A 191 -13.09 -16.74 -24.39
CA ALA A 191 -13.48 -15.66 -23.49
C ALA A 191 -12.61 -15.63 -22.22
N ILE A 192 -12.38 -16.79 -21.60
CA ILE A 192 -11.49 -16.91 -20.43
C ILE A 192 -10.08 -16.43 -20.77
N PHE A 193 -9.52 -16.87 -21.91
CA PHE A 193 -8.17 -16.48 -22.32
C PHE A 193 -8.02 -14.97 -22.54
N TYR A 194 -8.93 -14.33 -23.27
CA TYR A 194 -8.89 -12.88 -23.50
C TYR A 194 -9.05 -12.10 -22.20
N THR A 195 -9.98 -12.50 -21.34
CA THR A 195 -10.15 -11.90 -20.01
C THR A 195 -8.85 -11.98 -19.20
N LEU A 196 -8.27 -13.18 -19.07
CA LEU A 196 -7.00 -13.37 -18.36
C LEU A 196 -5.85 -12.55 -18.96
N LEU A 197 -5.79 -12.43 -20.29
CA LEU A 197 -4.79 -11.63 -20.99
C LEU A 197 -4.92 -10.14 -20.65
N ILE A 198 -6.14 -9.59 -20.67
CA ILE A 198 -6.40 -8.19 -20.35
C ILE A 198 -6.12 -7.90 -18.87
N TYR A 199 -6.57 -8.77 -17.96
CA TYR A 199 -6.24 -8.67 -16.53
C TYR A 199 -4.72 -8.74 -16.29
N GLY A 200 -4.03 -9.68 -16.96
CA GLY A 200 -2.58 -9.82 -16.87
C GLY A 200 -1.82 -8.58 -17.35
N LEU A 201 -2.21 -8.02 -18.50
CA LEU A 201 -1.64 -6.78 -19.03
C LEU A 201 -1.90 -5.59 -18.08
N THR A 202 -3.13 -5.47 -17.59
CA THR A 202 -3.52 -4.41 -16.64
C THR A 202 -2.66 -4.49 -15.38
N GLY A 203 -2.55 -5.68 -14.77
CA GLY A 203 -1.72 -5.91 -13.59
C GLY A 203 -0.24 -5.59 -13.81
N LEU A 204 0.30 -5.96 -14.97
CA LEU A 204 1.68 -5.67 -15.34
C LEU A 204 1.92 -4.15 -15.40
N LEU A 205 1.05 -3.40 -16.07
CA LEU A 205 1.14 -1.95 -16.20
C LEU A 205 0.97 -1.25 -14.84
N LEU A 206 -0.03 -1.64 -14.06
CA LEU A 206 -0.26 -1.09 -12.72
C LEU A 206 0.94 -1.36 -11.80
N THR A 207 1.53 -2.55 -11.87
CA THR A 207 2.74 -2.91 -11.12
C THR A 207 3.94 -2.06 -11.55
N ALA A 208 4.13 -1.83 -12.85
CA ALA A 208 5.21 -0.99 -13.37
C ALA A 208 5.09 0.47 -12.88
N VAL A 209 3.88 1.02 -12.88
CA VAL A 209 3.58 2.35 -12.31
C VAL A 209 3.85 2.36 -10.81
N GLN A 210 3.34 1.36 -10.08
CA GLN A 210 3.54 1.25 -8.64
C GLN A 210 5.03 1.18 -8.27
N MET A 211 5.84 0.42 -9.00
CA MET A 211 7.30 0.36 -8.82
C MET A 211 7.95 1.73 -9.09
N SER A 212 7.60 2.37 -10.20
CA SER A 212 8.17 3.66 -10.61
C SER A 212 7.93 4.75 -9.57
N PHE A 213 6.69 4.87 -9.09
CA PHE A 213 6.35 5.83 -8.03
C PHE A 213 6.84 5.41 -6.64
N GLY A 214 7.04 4.10 -6.40
CA GLY A 214 7.74 3.61 -5.21
C GLY A 214 9.16 4.17 -5.13
N TYR A 215 9.94 4.03 -6.21
CA TYR A 215 11.29 4.60 -6.29
C TYR A 215 11.30 6.14 -6.37
N ALA A 216 10.27 6.78 -6.93
CA ALA A 216 10.14 8.23 -6.90
C ALA A 216 10.00 8.77 -5.47
N LYS A 217 9.25 8.07 -4.60
CA LYS A 217 9.15 8.40 -3.17
C LYS A 217 10.51 8.27 -2.48
N VAL A 218 11.23 7.17 -2.76
CA VAL A 218 12.60 6.95 -2.26
C VAL A 218 13.53 8.07 -2.70
N ALA A 219 13.55 8.41 -4.00
CA ALA A 219 14.36 9.49 -4.54
C ALA A 219 14.03 10.85 -3.91
N THR A 220 12.75 11.09 -3.62
CA THR A 220 12.31 12.34 -2.97
C THR A 220 12.92 12.51 -1.58
N VAL A 221 12.97 11.44 -0.78
CA VAL A 221 13.50 11.50 0.59
C VAL A 221 15.02 11.39 0.63
N VAL A 222 15.62 10.53 -0.20
CA VAL A 222 17.07 10.31 -0.22
C VAL A 222 17.82 11.50 -0.83
N ASP A 223 17.29 12.08 -1.92
CA ASP A 223 17.95 13.19 -2.63
C ASP A 223 17.38 14.57 -2.22
N ASP A 224 16.51 14.65 -1.20
CA ASP A 224 15.75 15.85 -0.78
C ASP A 224 15.18 16.68 -1.96
N ARG A 225 14.52 16.00 -2.91
CA ARG A 225 14.07 16.64 -4.15
C ARG A 225 12.88 17.56 -3.90
N ARG A 226 12.92 18.75 -4.50
CA ARG A 226 11.80 19.72 -4.53
C ARG A 226 10.84 19.50 -5.71
N SER A 227 11.34 19.06 -6.86
CA SER A 227 10.52 18.79 -8.06
C SER A 227 10.04 17.34 -8.09
N MET A 228 8.73 17.13 -7.96
CA MET A 228 8.11 15.80 -7.92
C MET A 228 8.04 15.14 -9.30
N PHE A 229 7.92 15.93 -10.36
CA PHE A 229 7.98 15.40 -11.72
C PHE A 229 9.35 14.77 -12.02
N LEU A 230 10.43 15.47 -11.67
CA LEU A 230 11.79 14.92 -11.82
C LEU A 230 12.01 13.69 -10.94
N ALA A 231 11.43 13.67 -9.73
CA ALA A 231 11.45 12.47 -8.88
C ALA A 231 10.73 11.28 -9.54
N ALA A 232 9.57 11.51 -10.19
CA ALA A 232 8.84 10.49 -10.93
C ALA A 232 9.64 9.95 -12.12
N VAL A 233 10.20 10.84 -12.95
CA VAL A 233 11.07 10.45 -14.09
C VAL A 233 12.28 9.66 -13.62
N ARG A 234 12.91 10.09 -12.52
CA ARG A 234 14.07 9.38 -11.94
C ARG A 234 13.68 8.02 -11.37
N GLY A 235 12.50 7.91 -10.73
CA GLY A 235 11.94 6.65 -10.28
C GLY A 235 11.72 5.67 -11.45
N ALA A 236 11.07 6.13 -12.52
CA ALA A 236 10.87 5.33 -13.73
C ALA A 236 12.19 4.93 -14.41
N GLY A 237 13.12 5.88 -14.57
CA GLY A 237 14.44 5.62 -15.12
C GLY A 237 15.25 4.61 -14.30
N PHE A 238 15.14 4.66 -12.97
CA PHE A 238 15.77 3.67 -12.09
C PHE A 238 15.17 2.28 -12.29
N VAL A 239 13.84 2.17 -12.39
CA VAL A 239 13.15 0.89 -12.65
C VAL A 239 13.57 0.30 -13.99
N ILE A 240 13.60 1.09 -15.06
CA ILE A 240 13.97 0.62 -16.41
C ILE A 240 15.44 0.18 -16.44
N THR A 241 16.36 0.99 -15.92
CA THR A 241 17.80 0.68 -15.97
C THR A 241 18.22 -0.46 -15.07
N ARG A 242 17.46 -0.74 -14.00
CA ARG A 242 17.76 -1.78 -12.99
C ARG A 242 16.65 -2.82 -12.87
N PHE A 243 15.89 -3.01 -13.94
CA PHE A 243 14.68 -3.83 -13.99
C PHE A 243 14.80 -5.20 -13.33
N PRO A 244 15.83 -6.04 -13.60
CA PRO A 244 15.91 -7.37 -13.00
C PRO A 244 16.05 -7.33 -11.48
N LYS A 245 16.77 -6.34 -10.93
CA LYS A 245 16.98 -6.21 -9.48
C LYS A 245 15.74 -5.68 -8.79
N VAL A 246 15.03 -4.75 -9.43
CA VAL A 246 13.77 -4.19 -8.94
C VAL A 246 12.68 -5.26 -8.92
N ILE A 247 12.50 -5.98 -10.03
CA ILE A 247 11.54 -7.08 -10.11
C ILE A 247 11.88 -8.18 -9.11
N ALA A 248 13.14 -8.60 -9.01
CA ALA A 248 13.51 -9.64 -8.06
C ALA A 248 13.25 -9.23 -6.60
N LEU A 249 13.49 -7.96 -6.24
CA LEU A 249 13.15 -7.46 -4.90
C LEU A 249 11.63 -7.47 -4.67
N GLN A 250 10.85 -6.98 -5.63
CA GLN A 250 9.38 -6.99 -5.55
C GLN A 250 8.84 -8.42 -5.48
N GLY A 251 9.38 -9.33 -6.30
CA GLY A 251 8.98 -10.73 -6.37
C GLY A 251 9.24 -11.48 -5.07
N LEU A 252 10.39 -11.24 -4.42
CA LEU A 252 10.68 -11.80 -3.09
C LEU A 252 9.68 -11.31 -2.03
N THR A 253 9.35 -10.02 -2.02
CA THR A 253 8.33 -9.49 -1.11
C THR A 253 6.93 -10.02 -1.43
N LEU A 254 6.58 -10.13 -2.71
CA LEU A 254 5.30 -10.68 -3.14
C LEU A 254 5.17 -12.15 -2.72
N ALA A 255 6.20 -12.97 -2.96
CA ALA A 255 6.23 -14.37 -2.54
C ALA A 255 6.03 -14.51 -1.01
N ALA A 256 6.72 -13.68 -0.22
CA ALA A 256 6.53 -13.66 1.24
C ALA A 256 5.11 -13.25 1.64
N GLY A 257 4.51 -12.29 0.92
CA GLY A 257 3.12 -11.87 1.12
C GLY A 257 2.11 -12.97 0.78
N LEU A 258 2.33 -13.69 -0.33
CA LEU A 258 1.49 -14.82 -0.73
C LEU A 258 1.59 -15.98 0.27
N ILE A 259 2.79 -16.28 0.78
CA ILE A 259 2.97 -17.27 1.86
C ILE A 259 2.20 -16.84 3.10
N ALA A 260 2.30 -15.57 3.52
CA ALA A 260 1.56 -15.05 4.66
C ALA A 260 0.03 -15.12 4.46
N LEU A 261 -0.46 -14.81 3.25
CA LEU A 261 -1.87 -14.92 2.90
C LEU A 261 -2.35 -16.37 2.89
N LEU A 262 -1.55 -17.30 2.35
CA LEU A 262 -1.86 -18.72 2.36
C LEU A 262 -1.95 -19.25 3.78
N LEU A 263 -0.95 -18.94 4.63
CA LEU A 263 -0.96 -19.34 6.04
C LEU A 263 -2.17 -18.75 6.77
N TYR A 264 -2.52 -17.49 6.52
CA TYR A 264 -3.71 -16.87 7.08
C TYR A 264 -4.98 -17.59 6.62
N GLY A 265 -5.14 -17.89 5.33
CA GLY A 265 -6.30 -18.61 4.80
C GLY A 265 -6.44 -20.05 5.33
N LEU A 266 -5.33 -20.72 5.66
CA LEU A 266 -5.35 -22.06 6.25
C LEU A 266 -5.72 -22.07 7.74
N ILE A 267 -5.43 -21.00 8.47
CA ILE A 267 -5.61 -20.91 9.93
C ILE A 267 -6.88 -20.12 10.29
N ALA A 268 -7.33 -19.21 9.43
CA ALA A 268 -8.48 -18.38 9.70
C ALA A 268 -9.73 -19.25 9.92
N PRO A 269 -10.39 -19.12 11.09
CA PRO A 269 -11.63 -19.85 11.34
C PRO A 269 -12.72 -19.40 10.36
N GLY A 270 -13.52 -20.37 9.90
CA GLY A 270 -14.66 -20.11 9.01
C GLY A 270 -15.82 -19.40 9.72
N ALA A 271 -16.92 -19.16 8.98
CA ALA A 271 -18.06 -18.35 9.44
C ALA A 271 -18.83 -18.92 10.65
N THR A 272 -18.61 -20.18 11.04
CA THR A 272 -19.29 -20.83 12.16
C THR A 272 -18.52 -20.63 13.46
N ILE A 273 -18.66 -19.45 14.08
CA ILE A 273 -18.02 -19.12 15.35
C ILE A 273 -19.09 -18.81 16.40
N ALA A 274 -19.51 -19.83 17.16
CA ALA A 274 -20.52 -19.66 18.21
C ALA A 274 -19.93 -19.27 19.58
N SER A 275 -18.60 -19.25 19.73
CA SER A 275 -17.95 -19.01 21.03
C SER A 275 -17.23 -17.66 21.09
N TRP A 276 -17.32 -16.98 22.24
CA TRP A 276 -16.57 -15.75 22.52
C TRP A 276 -15.05 -15.93 22.30
N SER A 277 -14.50 -17.08 22.69
CA SER A 277 -13.09 -17.41 22.47
C SER A 277 -12.74 -17.47 20.99
N GLY A 278 -13.61 -18.03 20.15
CA GLY A 278 -13.41 -18.06 18.69
C GLY A 278 -13.40 -16.67 18.06
N VAL A 279 -14.27 -15.76 18.52
CA VAL A 279 -14.29 -14.36 18.05
C VAL A 279 -12.97 -13.66 18.38
N VAL A 280 -12.50 -13.80 19.62
CA VAL A 280 -11.22 -13.22 20.06
C VAL A 280 -10.05 -13.80 19.26
N TRP A 281 -10.03 -15.12 19.02
CA TRP A 281 -8.98 -15.75 18.20
C TRP A 281 -8.97 -15.25 16.76
N THR A 282 -10.15 -15.10 16.15
CA THR A 282 -10.28 -14.55 14.79
C THR A 282 -9.73 -13.14 14.70
N LEU A 283 -10.08 -12.31 15.69
CA LEU A 283 -9.58 -10.94 15.79
C LEU A 283 -8.05 -10.93 15.93
N LEU A 284 -7.47 -11.74 16.82
CA LEU A 284 -6.03 -11.83 17.02
C LEU A 284 -5.31 -12.29 15.75
N LEU A 285 -5.82 -13.30 15.04
CA LEU A 285 -5.27 -13.77 13.77
C LEU A 285 -5.33 -12.70 12.69
N ALA A 286 -6.45 -11.97 12.59
CA ALA A 286 -6.59 -10.85 11.65
C ALA A 286 -5.58 -9.73 11.97
N GLN A 287 -5.40 -9.37 13.24
CA GLN A 287 -4.41 -8.36 13.64
C GLN A 287 -2.98 -8.82 13.36
N LEU A 288 -2.66 -10.10 13.60
CA LEU A 288 -1.36 -10.67 13.27
C LEU A 288 -1.08 -10.62 11.76
N PHE A 289 -2.07 -10.95 10.93
CA PHE A 289 -1.96 -10.85 9.48
C PHE A 289 -1.75 -9.41 9.01
N LEU A 290 -2.49 -8.44 9.58
CA LEU A 290 -2.30 -7.01 9.29
C LEU A 290 -0.90 -6.53 9.68
N LEU A 291 -0.38 -6.94 10.84
CA LEU A 291 1.00 -6.66 11.26
C LEU A 291 2.03 -7.28 10.32
N ALA A 292 1.83 -8.52 9.87
CA ALA A 292 2.70 -9.18 8.89
C ALA A 292 2.70 -8.43 7.55
N LYS A 293 1.52 -8.02 7.05
CA LYS A 293 1.38 -7.21 5.83
C LYS A 293 2.10 -5.86 5.96
N LEU A 294 1.94 -5.19 7.10
CA LEU A 294 2.60 -3.92 7.41
C LEU A 294 4.13 -4.10 7.48
N PHE A 295 4.60 -5.14 8.16
CA PHE A 295 6.02 -5.50 8.24
C PHE A 295 6.63 -5.70 6.86
N LEU A 296 5.98 -6.46 5.98
CA LEU A 296 6.43 -6.68 4.60
C LEU A 296 6.43 -5.38 3.79
N ARG A 297 5.43 -4.51 4.00
CA ARG A 297 5.36 -3.21 3.32
C ARG A 297 6.52 -2.29 3.71
N VAL A 298 6.83 -2.17 5.00
CA VAL A 298 7.96 -1.37 5.49
C VAL A 298 9.29 -1.98 5.06
N SER A 299 9.40 -3.31 5.08
CA SER A 299 10.57 -4.04 4.59
C SER A 299 10.85 -3.79 3.11
N LEU A 300 9.80 -3.72 2.29
CA LEU A 300 9.92 -3.36 0.87
C LEU A 300 10.45 -1.93 0.71
N LEU A 301 9.91 -0.96 1.45
CA LEU A 301 10.39 0.43 1.40
C LEU A 301 11.86 0.54 1.81
N ALA A 302 12.25 -0.17 2.88
CA ALA A 302 13.63 -0.25 3.34
C ALA A 302 14.56 -0.89 2.29
N GLY A 303 14.13 -1.99 1.67
CA GLY A 303 14.87 -2.65 0.59
C GLY A 303 15.01 -1.77 -0.67
N GLN A 304 13.95 -1.05 -1.04
CA GLN A 304 13.98 -0.09 -2.15
C GLN A 304 14.94 1.06 -1.86
N ALA A 305 14.92 1.61 -0.64
CA ALA A 305 15.85 2.66 -0.21
C ALA A 305 17.31 2.18 -0.23
N ALA A 306 17.59 0.99 0.30
CA ALA A 306 18.93 0.42 0.29
C ALA A 306 19.45 0.14 -1.12
N LEU A 307 18.60 -0.40 -2.01
CA LEU A 307 18.95 -0.63 -3.41
C LEU A 307 19.21 0.69 -4.14
N TYR A 308 18.34 1.69 -3.95
CA TYR A 308 18.47 3.00 -4.59
C TYR A 308 19.75 3.72 -4.15
N ARG A 309 20.02 3.82 -2.85
CA ARG A 309 21.23 4.47 -2.31
C ARG A 309 22.53 3.84 -2.80
N LYS A 310 22.53 2.53 -3.07
CA LYS A 310 23.72 1.84 -3.59
C LYS A 310 24.02 2.19 -5.06
N PHE A 311 23.00 2.50 -5.86
CA PHE A 311 23.15 2.70 -7.31
C PHE A 311 22.91 4.15 -7.76
N SER A 312 22.44 5.01 -6.87
CA SER A 312 22.41 6.45 -7.05
C SER A 312 23.57 7.02 -6.23
N PRO A 313 24.57 7.68 -6.85
CA PRO A 313 25.50 8.47 -6.07
C PRO A 313 24.65 9.49 -5.31
N VAL A 314 24.70 9.40 -3.98
CA VAL A 314 24.33 10.54 -3.15
C VAL A 314 25.20 11.65 -3.69
N VAL A 315 24.59 12.68 -4.30
CA VAL A 315 25.29 13.94 -4.43
C VAL A 315 25.58 14.28 -2.98
N GLU A 316 26.82 14.10 -2.53
CA GLU A 316 27.30 14.70 -1.31
C GLU A 316 27.04 16.20 -1.50
N SER A 317 25.85 16.61 -1.08
CA SER A 317 25.46 18.00 -0.97
C SER A 317 26.58 18.62 -0.17
N GLY A 318 27.22 19.65 -0.71
CA GLY A 318 28.35 20.35 -0.10
C GLY A 318 28.12 20.81 1.34
N SER A 319 26.91 20.65 1.90
CA SER A 319 26.60 20.73 3.32
C SER A 319 27.39 19.76 4.21
N ASP A 320 27.75 18.55 3.74
CA ASP A 320 28.55 17.61 4.55
C ASP A 320 30.03 18.01 4.57
N LEU A 321 30.55 18.61 3.48
CA LEU A 321 31.87 19.26 3.47
C LEU A 321 31.88 20.53 4.33
N THR A 322 30.78 21.29 4.33
CA THR A 322 30.65 22.51 5.16
C THR A 322 30.49 22.15 6.64
N ARG A 323 29.76 21.07 6.97
CA ARG A 323 29.67 20.55 8.35
C ARG A 323 30.95 19.86 8.80
N ALA A 324 31.62 19.10 7.93
CA ALA A 324 32.92 18.53 8.26
C ALA A 324 33.97 19.62 8.48
N ALA A 325 33.98 20.69 7.68
CA ALA A 325 34.84 21.86 7.90
C ALA A 325 34.47 22.64 9.17
N ALA A 326 33.17 22.79 9.47
CA ALA A 326 32.69 23.44 10.70
C ALA A 326 32.98 22.62 11.97
N VAL A 327 32.97 21.28 11.88
CA VAL A 327 33.29 20.37 12.99
C VAL A 327 34.80 20.19 13.16
N SER A 328 35.60 20.30 12.09
CA SER A 328 37.07 20.18 12.18
C SER A 328 37.79 21.51 12.46
N GLY A 329 37.08 22.62 12.63
CA GLY A 329 37.69 23.96 12.81
C GLY A 329 38.58 24.40 11.65
N ALA A 330 38.55 23.69 10.51
CA ALA A 330 39.36 24.02 9.36
C ALA A 330 38.71 25.17 8.62
N VAL A 331 39.31 26.35 8.72
CA VAL A 331 39.00 27.49 7.85
C VAL A 331 39.07 27.00 6.40
N PRO A 332 37.99 27.11 5.61
CA PRO A 332 38.05 26.69 4.21
C PRO A 332 39.11 27.52 3.51
N ALA A 333 40.16 26.85 3.01
CA ALA A 333 41.17 27.46 2.18
C ALA A 333 40.45 28.13 1.00
N ARG A 334 40.58 29.47 0.91
CA ARG A 334 40.06 30.24 -0.21
C ARG A 334 40.66 29.65 -1.48
N LEU A 335 39.82 29.04 -2.32
CA LEU A 335 40.21 28.70 -3.68
C LEU A 335 40.62 30.01 -4.39
N PRO A 336 41.75 30.05 -5.11
CA PRO A 336 42.13 31.22 -5.88
C PRO A 336 41.11 31.41 -7.01
N THR A 337 40.49 32.57 -7.00
CA THR A 337 39.75 33.13 -8.13
C THR A 337 40.66 33.17 -9.36
N ARG A 338 40.52 32.21 -10.27
CA ARG A 338 41.00 32.37 -11.64
C ARG A 338 39.84 32.79 -12.52
N PHE A 339 39.83 34.09 -12.81
CA PHE A 339 39.25 34.66 -14.02
C PHE A 339 40.00 34.10 -15.25
N ARG A 340 39.28 33.42 -16.13
CA ARG A 340 39.10 33.73 -17.57
C ARG A 340 38.24 32.65 -18.20
#